data_AF-A0A0L1JT24-F1
#
_entry.id   AF-A0A0L1JT24-F1
#
_cell.length_a   1.000
_cell.length_b   1.000
_cell.length_c   1.000
_cell.angle_alpha   90.00
_cell.angle_beta   90.00
_cell.angle_gamma   90.00
#
_symmetry.space_group_name_H-M   'P 1'
#
loop_
_entity.id
_entity.type
_entity.pdbx_description
1 polymer ?
#
loop_
_entity_poly.entity_id
_entity_poly.type
_entity_poly.pdbx_seq_one_letter_code
_entity_poly.pdbx_strand_id
1 'polypeptide(L)'
;MRFLRFGYVTGPVLGALWMVVLSTTVAVAMSFATGDPFRPHMMLSLLFGAAIGYTLSLRKSDMLGGVLGTASLAGLSLLNFGPLVIGDGVSLGSAVFGAVALAVAFVWSMGVILRDMPSGALTRHEFEEAVIRFLTGFGYIFFTAIVLIPFYVMVMTSLKSQQALLQNPLDFSIDLSKGVDLFRSYNELFGIYGFGGYLWTSFLVSVLTVFITLAFSIPGAYAVARLRFRGQAAFSRSILMIYMVPMIVLALPIYIAFSLTGLRNSILGIVMIYPVTTIPVALYMLQGYFRGLPAEIEEAGLMDGLSRLAVIWKITLPLSLPALASVSLYVFMIAWNEFLLAFMLLDDPSKFTLTRGIASLNSSEIPRQHLMAGAVIATVPIMVLFLGLERFMTKGLTAGSVKG
;
A
#
# COMPACT_ATOMS: atom_id res chain seq x y z
N MET A 1 8.44 -38.09 -1.84
CA MET A 1 8.07 -37.11 -2.89
C MET A 1 7.56 -37.75 -4.20
N ARG A 2 7.98 -38.95 -4.63
CA ARG A 2 7.43 -39.59 -5.85
C ARG A 2 5.93 -39.90 -5.80
N PHE A 3 5.39 -40.25 -4.62
CA PHE A 3 3.96 -40.54 -4.44
C PHE A 3 3.02 -39.33 -4.61
N LEU A 4 3.55 -38.10 -4.54
CA LEU A 4 2.77 -36.86 -4.72
C LEU A 4 2.64 -36.45 -6.19
N ARG A 5 3.29 -37.16 -7.13
CA ARG A 5 3.28 -36.83 -8.57
C ARG A 5 2.25 -37.68 -9.32
N PHE A 6 1.05 -37.76 -8.78
CA PHE A 6 -0.10 -38.36 -9.45
C PHE A 6 -1.25 -37.39 -9.35
N GLY A 7 -1.91 -37.06 -10.46
CA GLY A 7 -2.98 -36.05 -10.49
C GLY A 7 -4.12 -36.38 -9.53
N TYR A 8 -4.44 -37.66 -9.38
CA TYR A 8 -5.43 -38.15 -8.41
C TYR A 8 -5.00 -38.01 -6.93
N VAL A 9 -3.73 -37.68 -6.64
CA VAL A 9 -3.22 -37.35 -5.30
C VAL A 9 -2.99 -35.84 -5.17
N THR A 10 -2.35 -35.22 -6.16
CA THR A 10 -2.03 -33.78 -6.15
C THR A 10 -3.29 -32.93 -6.13
N GLY A 11 -4.30 -33.28 -6.94
CA GLY A 11 -5.58 -32.57 -7.00
C GLY A 11 -6.29 -32.47 -5.64
N PRO A 12 -6.54 -33.59 -4.94
CA PRO A 12 -7.13 -33.57 -3.60
C PRO A 12 -6.29 -32.81 -2.58
N VAL A 13 -4.96 -32.96 -2.58
CA VAL A 13 -4.08 -32.26 -1.63
C VAL A 13 -4.16 -30.75 -1.82
N LEU A 14 -4.00 -30.27 -3.05
CA LEU A 14 -4.13 -28.85 -3.37
C LEU A 14 -5.55 -28.35 -3.07
N GLY A 15 -6.58 -29.15 -3.37
CA GLY A 15 -7.98 -28.79 -3.14
C GLY A 15 -8.30 -28.65 -1.65
N ALA A 16 -7.80 -29.57 -0.82
CA ALA A 16 -7.96 -29.51 0.64
C ALA A 16 -7.32 -28.24 1.21
N LEU A 17 -6.07 -27.96 0.85
CA LEU A 17 -5.35 -26.76 1.30
C LEU A 17 -6.03 -25.48 0.80
N TRP A 18 -6.44 -25.46 -0.45
CA TRP A 18 -7.07 -24.28 -1.06
C TRP A 18 -8.45 -23.98 -0.47
N MET A 19 -9.23 -25.01 -0.13
CA MET A 19 -10.53 -24.83 0.52
C MET A 19 -10.37 -24.19 1.90
N VAL A 20 -9.34 -24.56 2.66
CA VAL A 20 -9.05 -23.93 3.96
C VAL A 20 -8.71 -22.45 3.79
N VAL A 21 -7.90 -22.11 2.78
CA VAL A 21 -7.57 -20.71 2.46
C VAL A 21 -8.83 -19.93 2.11
N LEU A 22 -9.66 -20.44 1.20
CA LEU A 22 -10.85 -19.74 0.75
C LEU A 22 -11.95 -19.70 1.82
N SER A 23 -12.20 -20.76 2.57
CA SER A 23 -13.21 -20.76 3.64
C SER A 23 -12.82 -19.77 4.74
N THR A 24 -11.54 -19.69 5.10
CA THR A 24 -11.03 -18.68 6.05
C THR A 24 -11.18 -17.27 5.49
N THR A 25 -10.78 -17.06 4.23
CA THR A 25 -10.87 -15.74 3.57
C THR A 25 -12.30 -15.25 3.48
N VAL A 26 -13.23 -16.10 3.02
CA VAL A 26 -14.66 -15.76 2.93
C VAL A 26 -15.25 -15.55 4.31
N ALA A 27 -14.93 -16.39 5.29
CA ALA A 27 -15.43 -16.22 6.66
C ALA A 27 -15.00 -14.87 7.27
N VAL A 28 -13.73 -14.50 7.12
CA VAL A 28 -13.21 -13.20 7.60
C VAL A 28 -13.88 -12.05 6.85
N ALA A 29 -13.94 -12.10 5.52
CA ALA A 29 -14.55 -11.06 4.71
C ALA A 29 -16.03 -10.86 5.05
N MET A 30 -16.78 -11.95 5.19
CA MET A 30 -18.20 -11.91 5.56
C MET A 30 -18.40 -11.40 6.99
N SER A 31 -17.60 -11.87 7.95
CA SER A 31 -17.68 -11.39 9.34
C SER A 31 -17.37 -9.90 9.44
N PHE A 32 -16.43 -9.38 8.65
CA PHE A 32 -16.10 -7.95 8.63
C PHE A 32 -17.21 -7.14 7.97
N ALA A 33 -17.74 -7.61 6.84
CA ALA A 33 -18.77 -6.89 6.09
C ALA A 33 -20.13 -6.85 6.80
N THR A 34 -20.50 -7.92 7.49
CA THR A 34 -21.84 -8.08 8.08
C THR A 34 -21.86 -7.86 9.60
N GLY A 35 -20.74 -8.12 10.28
CA GLY A 35 -20.71 -8.23 11.75
C GLY A 35 -21.23 -9.55 12.29
N ASP A 36 -21.75 -10.41 11.42
CA ASP A 36 -22.32 -11.70 11.80
C ASP A 36 -21.22 -12.78 11.96
N PRO A 37 -21.45 -13.82 12.77
CA PRO A 37 -20.48 -14.88 12.99
C PRO A 37 -20.38 -15.84 11.79
N PHE A 38 -19.38 -15.63 10.93
CA PHE A 38 -18.95 -16.62 9.93
C PHE A 38 -17.66 -17.30 10.38
N ARG A 39 -17.60 -18.64 10.34
CA ARG A 39 -16.43 -19.39 10.79
C ARG A 39 -16.04 -20.48 9.80
N PRO A 40 -14.75 -20.64 9.48
CA PRO A 40 -14.29 -21.76 8.67
C PRO A 40 -14.31 -23.05 9.51
N HIS A 41 -14.89 -24.12 8.97
CA HIS A 41 -14.78 -25.46 9.55
C HIS A 41 -13.57 -26.18 8.95
N MET A 42 -12.47 -26.29 9.71
CA MET A 42 -11.21 -26.83 9.18
C MET A 42 -11.35 -28.27 8.65
N MET A 43 -12.00 -29.16 9.40
CA MET A 43 -12.17 -30.56 8.99
C MET A 43 -13.01 -30.69 7.70
N LEU A 44 -14.19 -30.07 7.65
CA LEU A 44 -15.05 -30.09 6.46
C LEU A 44 -14.36 -29.39 5.28
N SER A 45 -13.61 -28.31 5.51
CA SER A 45 -12.81 -27.67 4.45
C SER A 45 -11.82 -28.65 3.83
N LEU A 46 -11.08 -29.40 4.63
CA LEU A 46 -10.14 -30.41 4.12
C LEU A 46 -10.87 -31.53 3.37
N LEU A 47 -11.98 -32.05 3.90
CA LEU A 47 -12.73 -33.15 3.30
C LEU A 47 -13.39 -32.75 1.98
N PHE A 48 -14.15 -31.66 1.97
CA PHE A 48 -14.80 -31.16 0.75
C PHE A 48 -13.78 -30.68 -0.27
N GLY A 49 -12.73 -29.99 0.16
CA GLY A 49 -11.63 -29.56 -0.70
C GLY A 49 -10.93 -30.75 -1.37
N ALA A 50 -10.65 -31.82 -0.61
CA ALA A 50 -10.08 -33.05 -1.15
C ALA A 50 -11.02 -33.76 -2.12
N ALA A 51 -12.30 -33.90 -1.76
CA ALA A 51 -13.30 -34.57 -2.59
C ALA A 51 -13.52 -33.83 -3.92
N ILE A 52 -13.71 -32.51 -3.88
CA ILE A 52 -13.91 -31.72 -5.10
C ILE A 52 -12.61 -31.67 -5.91
N GLY A 53 -11.45 -31.50 -5.26
CA GLY A 53 -10.14 -31.54 -5.91
C GLY A 53 -9.85 -32.87 -6.61
N TYR A 54 -10.31 -33.99 -6.03
CA TYR A 54 -10.27 -35.31 -6.67
C TYR A 54 -11.18 -35.37 -7.90
N THR A 55 -12.44 -34.93 -7.79
CA THR A 55 -13.38 -34.99 -8.92
C THR A 55 -12.93 -34.13 -10.10
N LEU A 56 -12.37 -32.95 -9.82
CA LEU A 56 -11.82 -32.04 -10.84
C LEU A 56 -10.53 -32.57 -11.47
N SER A 57 -9.73 -33.37 -10.76
CA SER A 57 -8.55 -34.01 -11.34
C SER A 57 -8.89 -35.23 -12.21
N LEU A 58 -10.04 -35.86 -12.00
CA LEU A 58 -10.53 -36.98 -12.80
C LEU A 58 -11.30 -36.54 -14.06
N ARG A 59 -12.09 -35.47 -13.97
CA ARG A 59 -12.90 -34.98 -15.09
C ARG A 59 -12.23 -33.79 -15.77
N LYS A 60 -11.80 -33.96 -17.01
CA LYS A 60 -11.45 -32.84 -17.90
C LYS A 60 -12.70 -31.95 -18.09
N SER A 61 -12.75 -30.84 -17.36
CA SER A 61 -13.53 -29.63 -17.65
C SER A 61 -14.93 -29.85 -18.26
N ASP A 62 -15.81 -30.59 -17.58
CA ASP A 62 -17.23 -30.54 -17.91
C ASP A 62 -17.89 -29.42 -17.10
N MET A 63 -18.38 -28.39 -17.80
CA MET A 63 -19.03 -27.22 -17.20
C MET A 63 -20.20 -27.64 -16.31
N LEU A 64 -20.91 -28.72 -16.66
CA LEU A 64 -22.00 -29.29 -15.87
C LEU A 64 -21.52 -29.84 -14.52
N GLY A 65 -20.34 -30.48 -14.47
CA GLY A 65 -19.75 -30.98 -13.24
C GLY A 65 -19.33 -29.86 -12.29
N GLY A 66 -18.81 -28.75 -12.84
CA GLY A 66 -18.49 -27.55 -12.07
C GLY A 66 -19.74 -26.92 -11.45
N VAL A 67 -20.83 -26.79 -12.21
CA VAL A 67 -22.11 -26.22 -11.75
C VAL A 67 -22.77 -27.09 -10.66
N LEU A 68 -22.76 -28.41 -10.82
CA LEU A 68 -23.27 -29.32 -9.79
C LEU A 68 -22.40 -29.31 -8.52
N GLY A 69 -21.08 -29.17 -8.67
CA GLY A 69 -20.14 -29.02 -7.56
C GLY A 69 -20.35 -27.72 -6.79
N THR A 70 -20.56 -26.60 -7.49
CA THR A 70 -20.85 -25.31 -6.83
C THR A 70 -22.21 -25.33 -6.13
N ALA A 71 -23.26 -25.85 -6.78
CA ALA A 71 -24.60 -25.93 -6.19
C ALA A 71 -24.62 -26.82 -4.94
N SER A 72 -23.95 -27.97 -4.97
CA SER A 72 -23.88 -28.87 -3.82
C SER A 72 -23.07 -28.27 -2.65
N LEU A 73 -21.92 -27.63 -2.92
CA LEU A 73 -21.13 -26.99 -1.86
C LEU A 73 -21.88 -25.81 -1.23
N ALA A 74 -22.53 -24.97 -2.04
CA ALA A 74 -23.34 -23.87 -1.55
C ALA A 74 -24.52 -24.36 -0.70
N GLY A 75 -25.26 -25.37 -1.19
CA GLY A 75 -26.38 -25.97 -0.46
C GLY A 75 -25.96 -26.58 0.88
N LEU A 76 -24.86 -27.34 0.91
CA LEU A 76 -24.36 -27.95 2.15
C LEU A 76 -23.84 -26.91 3.15
N SER A 77 -23.25 -25.82 2.66
CA SER A 77 -22.81 -24.72 3.53
C SER A 77 -24.01 -23.98 4.14
N LEU A 78 -25.10 -23.80 3.39
CA LEU A 78 -26.35 -23.22 3.91
C LEU A 78 -27.03 -24.11 4.96
N LEU A 79 -26.83 -25.42 4.88
CA LEU A 79 -27.31 -26.38 5.88
C LEU A 79 -26.33 -26.54 7.06
N ASN A 80 -25.27 -25.74 7.15
CA ASN A 80 -24.21 -25.85 8.15
C ASN A 80 -23.44 -27.19 8.16
N PHE A 81 -23.52 -27.95 7.06
CA PHE A 81 -22.72 -29.17 6.83
C PHE A 81 -21.57 -28.95 5.84
N GLY A 82 -21.25 -27.68 5.53
CA GLY A 82 -20.21 -27.29 4.59
C GLY A 82 -18.94 -26.73 5.24
N PRO A 83 -17.94 -26.33 4.44
CA PRO A 83 -16.70 -25.72 4.92
C PRO A 83 -16.87 -24.38 5.63
N LEU A 84 -18.00 -23.69 5.42
CA LEU A 84 -18.34 -22.41 6.05
C LEU A 84 -19.51 -22.64 7.00
N VAL A 85 -19.29 -22.36 8.28
CA VAL A 85 -20.33 -22.39 9.32
C VAL A 85 -20.90 -20.99 9.46
N ILE A 86 -22.21 -20.90 9.34
CA ILE A 86 -23.00 -19.67 9.41
C ILE A 86 -23.73 -19.70 10.75
N GLY A 87 -23.40 -18.76 11.65
CA GLY A 87 -23.98 -18.73 12.99
C GLY A 87 -25.44 -18.26 13.03
N ASP A 88 -26.07 -18.46 14.18
CA ASP A 88 -27.47 -18.09 14.39
C ASP A 88 -27.64 -16.57 14.35
N GLY A 89 -28.65 -16.09 13.62
CA GLY A 89 -28.97 -14.66 13.46
C GLY A 89 -28.47 -13.99 12.17
N VAL A 90 -27.67 -14.71 11.36
CA VAL A 90 -27.24 -14.22 10.04
C VAL A 90 -28.44 -14.09 9.10
N SER A 91 -28.55 -12.96 8.39
CA SER A 91 -29.61 -12.77 7.39
C SER A 91 -29.54 -13.82 6.27
N LEU A 92 -30.70 -14.25 5.74
CA LEU A 92 -30.71 -15.22 4.63
C LEU A 92 -29.88 -14.73 3.43
N GLY A 93 -29.93 -13.42 3.13
CA GLY A 93 -29.18 -12.83 2.04
C GLY A 93 -27.66 -12.95 2.22
N SER A 94 -27.15 -12.62 3.40
CA SER A 94 -25.71 -12.74 3.71
C SER A 94 -25.27 -14.21 3.77
N ALA A 95 -26.11 -15.10 4.29
CA ALA A 95 -25.85 -16.54 4.31
C ALA A 95 -25.72 -17.12 2.89
N VAL A 96 -26.70 -16.85 2.02
CA VAL A 96 -26.69 -17.28 0.60
C VAL A 96 -25.50 -16.70 -0.13
N PHE A 97 -25.22 -15.41 0.04
CA PHE A 97 -24.08 -14.77 -0.59
C PHE A 97 -22.76 -15.41 -0.17
N GLY A 98 -22.51 -15.61 1.13
CA GLY A 98 -21.28 -16.21 1.63
C GLY A 98 -21.07 -17.65 1.13
N ALA A 99 -22.13 -18.47 1.15
CA ALA A 99 -22.08 -19.85 0.66
C ALA A 99 -21.82 -19.94 -0.86
N VAL A 100 -22.51 -19.11 -1.65
CA VAL A 100 -22.34 -19.05 -3.11
C VAL A 100 -20.97 -18.49 -3.48
N ALA A 101 -20.51 -17.42 -2.80
CA ALA A 101 -19.21 -16.82 -3.03
C ALA A 101 -18.07 -17.82 -2.79
N LEU A 102 -18.12 -18.57 -1.69
CA LEU A 102 -17.15 -19.64 -1.42
C LEU A 102 -17.17 -20.71 -2.51
N ALA A 103 -18.36 -21.19 -2.89
CA ALA A 103 -18.50 -22.24 -3.87
C ALA A 103 -18.00 -21.84 -5.26
N VAL A 104 -18.41 -20.69 -5.75
CA VAL A 104 -17.97 -20.15 -7.04
C VAL A 104 -16.48 -19.87 -7.03
N ALA A 105 -15.97 -19.19 -5.99
CA ALA A 105 -14.55 -18.88 -5.88
C ALA A 105 -13.71 -20.16 -5.87
N PHE A 106 -14.09 -21.17 -5.09
CA PHE A 106 -13.35 -22.42 -4.98
C PHE A 106 -13.34 -23.19 -6.29
N VAL A 107 -14.50 -23.46 -6.90
CA VAL A 107 -14.57 -24.28 -8.11
C VAL A 107 -13.86 -23.59 -9.28
N TRP A 108 -14.03 -22.27 -9.45
CA TRP A 108 -13.32 -21.52 -10.48
C TRP A 108 -11.80 -21.62 -10.27
N SER A 109 -11.32 -21.14 -9.13
CA SER A 109 -9.87 -21.06 -8.88
C SER A 109 -9.21 -22.43 -8.88
N MET A 110 -9.89 -23.47 -8.39
CA MET A 110 -9.39 -24.85 -8.48
C MET A 110 -9.31 -25.34 -9.94
N GLY A 111 -10.29 -24.99 -10.77
CA GLY A 111 -10.23 -25.25 -12.21
C GLY A 111 -9.03 -24.59 -12.89
N VAL A 112 -8.61 -23.41 -12.44
CA VAL A 112 -7.40 -22.73 -12.93
C VAL A 112 -6.13 -23.40 -12.40
N ILE A 113 -6.08 -23.74 -11.11
CA ILE A 113 -4.92 -24.38 -10.47
C ILE A 113 -4.62 -25.74 -11.12
N LEU A 114 -5.64 -26.55 -11.39
CA LEU A 114 -5.50 -27.88 -11.99
C LEU A 114 -5.56 -27.89 -13.52
N ARG A 115 -5.62 -26.72 -14.16
CA ARG A 115 -5.75 -26.65 -15.62
C ARG A 115 -4.57 -27.38 -16.28
N ASP A 116 -4.86 -28.20 -17.29
CA ASP A 116 -3.89 -29.01 -18.03
C ASP A 116 -3.17 -30.11 -17.20
N MET A 117 -3.58 -30.36 -15.95
CA MET A 117 -3.04 -31.44 -15.13
C MET A 117 -3.69 -32.79 -15.50
N PRO A 118 -2.94 -33.82 -15.94
CA PRO A 118 -3.51 -35.13 -16.19
C PRO A 118 -3.86 -35.87 -14.88
N SER A 119 -4.80 -36.81 -14.95
CA SER A 119 -5.24 -37.58 -13.78
C SER A 119 -4.19 -38.62 -13.30
N GLY A 120 -3.34 -39.10 -14.21
CA GLY A 120 -2.34 -40.15 -13.96
C GLY A 120 -1.00 -39.65 -13.40
N ALA A 121 0.09 -40.31 -13.78
CA ALA A 121 1.43 -39.91 -13.36
C ALA A 121 1.78 -38.53 -13.94
N LEU A 122 2.22 -37.63 -13.07
CA LEU A 122 2.61 -36.27 -13.43
C LEU A 122 4.09 -36.21 -13.78
N THR A 123 4.40 -35.50 -14.84
CA THR A 123 5.75 -35.00 -15.08
C THR A 123 6.13 -34.00 -13.98
N ARG A 124 7.43 -33.75 -13.84
CA ARG A 124 7.92 -32.73 -12.91
C ARG A 124 7.33 -31.35 -13.24
N HIS A 125 7.21 -31.01 -14.52
CA HIS A 125 6.73 -29.73 -14.98
C HIS A 125 5.24 -29.52 -14.65
N GLU A 126 4.38 -30.49 -14.95
CA GLU A 126 2.94 -30.42 -14.64
C GLU A 126 2.67 -30.28 -13.13
N PHE A 127 3.42 -31.03 -12.31
CA PHE A 127 3.33 -30.90 -10.85
C PHE A 127 3.80 -29.52 -10.37
N GLU A 128 4.95 -29.05 -10.85
CA GLU A 128 5.49 -27.73 -10.48
C GLU A 128 4.56 -26.60 -10.93
N GLU A 129 3.95 -26.70 -12.11
CA GLU A 129 3.03 -25.69 -12.63
C GLU A 129 1.75 -25.58 -11.79
N ALA A 130 1.14 -26.71 -11.42
CA ALA A 130 -0.04 -26.71 -10.55
C ALA A 130 0.28 -26.10 -9.16
N VAL A 131 1.45 -26.43 -8.61
CA VAL A 131 1.93 -25.86 -7.34
C VAL A 131 2.20 -24.36 -7.47
N ILE A 132 2.82 -23.91 -8.56
CA ILE A 132 3.08 -22.47 -8.80
C ILE A 132 1.75 -21.72 -8.89
N ARG A 133 0.77 -22.21 -9.65
CA ARG A 133 -0.55 -21.56 -9.75
C ARG A 133 -1.26 -21.46 -8.40
N PHE A 134 -1.19 -22.51 -7.59
CA PHE A 134 -1.68 -22.49 -6.21
C PHE A 134 -0.95 -21.43 -5.37
N LEU A 135 0.39 -21.41 -5.39
CA LEU A 135 1.20 -20.46 -4.62
C LEU A 135 0.98 -19.01 -5.09
N THR A 136 0.77 -18.78 -6.38
CA THR A 136 0.43 -17.47 -6.94
C THR A 136 -0.94 -17.01 -6.44
N GLY A 137 -1.96 -17.88 -6.50
CA GLY A 137 -3.29 -17.58 -5.97
C GLY A 137 -3.26 -17.30 -4.46
N PHE A 138 -2.57 -18.14 -3.69
CA PHE A 138 -2.36 -17.94 -2.26
C PHE A 138 -1.64 -16.62 -1.98
N GLY A 139 -0.57 -16.33 -2.74
CA GLY A 139 0.17 -15.08 -2.66
C GLY A 139 -0.72 -13.87 -2.86
N TYR A 140 -1.59 -13.87 -3.88
CA TYR A 140 -2.52 -12.77 -4.10
C TYR A 140 -3.47 -12.55 -2.91
N ILE A 141 -4.07 -13.61 -2.37
CA ILE A 141 -4.96 -13.50 -1.21
C ILE A 141 -4.18 -13.01 0.01
N PHE A 142 -3.05 -13.63 0.31
CA PHE A 142 -2.23 -13.34 1.49
C PHE A 142 -1.69 -11.90 1.48
N PHE A 143 -1.06 -11.49 0.38
CA PHE A 143 -0.50 -10.13 0.25
C PHE A 143 -1.59 -9.06 0.18
N THR A 144 -2.75 -9.36 -0.41
CA THR A 144 -3.88 -8.42 -0.39
C THR A 144 -4.43 -8.28 1.03
N ALA A 145 -4.61 -9.38 1.75
CA ALA A 145 -5.15 -9.37 3.11
C ALA A 145 -4.21 -8.64 4.09
N ILE A 146 -2.92 -8.96 4.08
CA ILE A 146 -1.94 -8.33 4.99
C ILE A 146 -1.82 -6.82 4.78
N VAL A 147 -2.04 -6.35 3.54
CA VAL A 147 -2.05 -4.92 3.21
C VAL A 147 -3.39 -4.28 3.57
N LEU A 148 -4.52 -4.85 3.14
CA LEU A 148 -5.83 -4.20 3.28
C LEU A 148 -6.42 -4.26 4.69
N ILE A 149 -6.18 -5.32 5.46
CA ILE A 149 -6.79 -5.48 6.79
C ILE A 149 -6.41 -4.32 7.73
N PRO A 150 -5.14 -3.90 7.86
CA PRO A 150 -4.80 -2.73 8.67
C PRO A 150 -5.54 -1.44 8.27
N PHE A 151 -5.66 -1.17 6.96
CA PHE A 151 -6.41 -0.01 6.47
C PHE A 151 -7.91 -0.13 6.76
N TYR A 152 -8.47 -1.33 6.62
CA TYR A 152 -9.85 -1.60 6.99
C TYR A 152 -10.10 -1.33 8.47
N VAL A 153 -9.25 -1.87 9.36
CA VAL A 153 -9.36 -1.67 10.81
C VAL A 153 -9.22 -0.18 11.16
N MET A 154 -8.31 0.54 10.50
CA MET A 154 -8.13 1.97 10.67
C MET A 154 -9.42 2.74 10.32
N VAL A 155 -10.02 2.47 9.16
CA VAL A 155 -11.28 3.12 8.73
C VAL A 155 -12.44 2.71 9.64
N MET A 156 -12.62 1.42 9.90
CA MET A 156 -13.68 0.91 10.77
C MET A 156 -13.61 1.55 12.16
N THR A 157 -12.42 1.62 12.77
CA THR A 157 -12.24 2.20 14.11
C THR A 157 -12.53 3.70 14.12
N SER A 158 -12.24 4.42 13.02
CA SER A 158 -12.55 5.85 12.91
C SER A 158 -14.05 6.16 12.85
N LEU A 159 -14.86 5.20 12.37
CA LEU A 159 -16.32 5.31 12.22
C LEU A 159 -17.09 4.86 13.47
N LYS A 160 -16.40 4.32 14.48
CA LYS A 160 -17.00 3.84 15.74
C LYS A 160 -16.82 4.83 16.87
N SER A 161 -17.70 4.74 17.87
CA SER A 161 -17.52 5.46 19.13
C SER A 161 -16.55 4.71 20.06
N GLN A 162 -15.87 5.44 20.93
CA GLN A 162 -15.00 4.84 21.96
C GLN A 162 -15.74 3.79 22.79
N GLN A 163 -16.99 4.05 23.15
CA GLN A 163 -17.78 3.13 23.97
C GLN A 163 -18.02 1.81 23.25
N ALA A 164 -18.33 1.84 21.95
CA ALA A 164 -18.50 0.62 21.16
C ALA A 164 -17.20 -0.18 21.07
N LEU A 165 -16.06 0.50 20.86
CA LEU A 165 -14.73 -0.12 20.81
C LEU A 165 -14.30 -0.74 22.14
N LEU A 166 -14.70 -0.14 23.27
CA LEU A 166 -14.43 -0.68 24.60
C LEU A 166 -15.34 -1.85 24.97
N GLN A 167 -16.61 -1.82 24.53
CA GLN A 167 -17.57 -2.90 24.77
C GLN A 167 -17.24 -4.16 23.98
N ASN A 168 -16.89 -4.01 22.70
CA ASN A 168 -16.49 -5.14 21.86
C ASN A 168 -15.31 -4.75 20.95
N PRO A 169 -14.06 -4.92 21.41
CA PRO A 169 -12.87 -4.56 20.63
C PRO A 169 -12.67 -5.44 19.38
N LEU A 170 -13.38 -6.58 19.29
CA LEU A 170 -13.34 -7.51 18.16
C LEU A 170 -14.53 -7.36 17.22
N ASP A 171 -15.36 -6.33 17.41
CA ASP A 171 -16.39 -6.00 16.46
C ASP A 171 -15.78 -5.25 15.27
N PHE A 172 -15.59 -5.97 14.16
CA PHE A 172 -15.08 -5.44 12.90
C PHE A 172 -16.18 -4.94 11.95
N SER A 173 -17.45 -4.96 12.37
CA SER A 173 -18.58 -4.53 11.52
C SER A 173 -18.64 -3.03 11.34
N ILE A 174 -19.36 -2.57 10.30
CA ILE A 174 -19.69 -1.15 10.12
C ILE A 174 -21.22 -1.03 10.11
N ASP A 175 -21.76 -0.33 11.10
CA ASP A 175 -23.20 -0.09 11.20
C ASP A 175 -23.63 1.08 10.31
N LEU A 176 -23.96 0.76 9.06
CA LEU A 176 -24.40 1.73 8.05
C LEU A 176 -25.74 2.39 8.38
N SER A 177 -26.53 1.83 9.33
CA SER A 177 -27.83 2.40 9.70
C SER A 177 -27.71 3.78 10.35
N LYS A 178 -26.53 4.10 10.91
CA LYS A 178 -26.24 5.40 11.54
C LYS A 178 -26.10 6.57 10.54
N GLY A 179 -26.05 6.30 9.23
CA GLY A 179 -26.01 7.33 8.19
C GLY A 179 -24.90 8.37 8.38
N VAL A 180 -25.27 9.64 8.59
CA VAL A 180 -24.32 10.75 8.74
C VAL A 180 -23.54 10.67 10.06
N ASP A 181 -24.11 10.05 11.09
CA ASP A 181 -23.48 9.96 12.42
C ASP A 181 -22.23 9.07 12.42
N LEU A 182 -22.02 8.22 11.41
CA LEU A 182 -20.76 7.47 11.23
C LEU A 182 -19.56 8.43 11.10
N PHE A 183 -19.77 9.61 10.53
CA PHE A 183 -18.70 10.58 10.29
C PHE A 183 -18.52 11.59 11.43
N ARG A 184 -19.17 11.36 12.59
CA ARG A 184 -19.07 12.22 13.77
C ARG A 184 -17.62 12.49 14.17
N SER A 185 -16.77 11.46 14.20
CA SER A 185 -15.35 11.59 14.57
C SER A 185 -14.60 12.58 13.68
N TYR A 186 -14.96 12.65 12.39
CA TYR A 186 -14.37 13.56 11.41
C TYR A 186 -14.86 14.99 11.63
N ASN A 187 -16.17 15.18 11.85
CA ASN A 187 -16.74 16.49 12.15
C ASN A 187 -16.14 17.09 13.43
N GLU A 188 -15.99 16.29 14.49
CA GLU A 188 -15.35 16.69 15.74
C GLU A 188 -13.86 17.03 15.51
N LEU A 189 -13.16 16.30 14.65
CA LEU A 189 -11.77 16.59 14.29
C LEU A 189 -11.60 17.98 13.67
N PHE A 190 -12.43 18.31 12.68
CA PHE A 190 -12.35 19.62 12.01
C PHE A 190 -12.90 20.76 12.86
N GLY A 191 -13.98 20.52 13.62
CA GLY A 191 -14.64 21.55 14.42
C GLY A 191 -13.98 21.85 15.76
N ILE A 192 -13.53 20.82 16.49
CA ILE A 192 -13.01 20.96 17.86
C ILE A 192 -11.48 20.99 17.86
N TYR A 193 -10.85 20.08 17.12
CA TYR A 193 -9.40 19.90 17.16
C TYR A 193 -8.64 20.73 16.11
N GLY A 194 -9.33 21.57 15.33
CA GLY A 194 -8.69 22.49 14.38
C GLY A 194 -7.90 21.77 13.26
N PHE A 195 -8.26 20.53 12.96
CA PHE A 195 -7.44 19.63 12.12
C PHE A 195 -7.23 20.13 10.69
N GLY A 196 -8.13 20.97 10.18
CA GLY A 196 -7.96 21.65 8.89
C GLY A 196 -6.70 22.52 8.83
N GLY A 197 -6.35 23.16 9.94
CA GLY A 197 -5.11 23.94 10.05
C GLY A 197 -3.86 23.07 9.95
N TYR A 198 -3.88 21.87 10.53
CA TYR A 198 -2.76 20.93 10.47
C TYR A 198 -2.57 20.36 9.07
N LEU A 199 -3.68 20.04 8.41
CA LEU A 199 -3.68 19.58 7.02
C LEU A 199 -3.12 20.66 6.08
N TRP A 200 -3.56 21.90 6.24
CA TRP A 200 -3.06 23.03 5.45
C TRP A 200 -1.58 23.28 5.71
N THR A 201 -1.15 23.27 6.97
CA THR A 201 0.26 23.47 7.35
C THR A 201 1.14 22.38 6.76
N SER A 202 0.77 21.11 6.90
CA SER A 202 1.50 19.99 6.29
C SER A 202 1.54 20.07 4.77
N PHE A 203 0.43 20.41 4.12
CA PHE A 203 0.37 20.55 2.67
C PHE A 203 1.32 21.66 2.20
N LEU A 204 1.22 22.85 2.80
CA LEU A 204 2.06 23.99 2.47
C LEU A 204 3.55 23.67 2.67
N VAL A 205 3.91 23.13 3.83
CA VAL A 205 5.29 22.75 4.16
C VAL A 205 5.83 21.71 3.18
N SER A 206 5.03 20.69 2.85
CA SER A 206 5.45 19.61 1.94
C SER A 206 5.65 20.11 0.51
N VAL A 207 4.74 20.95 0.01
CA VAL A 207 4.85 21.56 -1.32
C VAL A 207 6.08 22.47 -1.41
N LEU A 208 6.29 23.33 -0.41
CA LEU A 208 7.49 24.18 -0.36
C LEU A 208 8.77 23.36 -0.28
N THR A 209 8.76 22.28 0.51
CA THR A 209 9.89 21.35 0.59
C THR A 209 10.21 20.75 -0.78
N VAL A 210 9.20 20.29 -1.53
CA VAL A 210 9.40 19.77 -2.90
C VAL A 210 10.07 20.81 -3.79
N PHE A 211 9.56 22.04 -3.81
CA PHE A 211 10.13 23.10 -4.66
C PHE A 211 11.57 23.43 -4.28
N ILE A 212 11.86 23.62 -2.99
CA ILE A 212 13.21 23.93 -2.51
C ILE A 212 14.15 22.77 -2.82
N THR A 213 13.74 21.55 -2.51
CA THR A 213 14.55 20.35 -2.76
C THR A 213 14.86 20.19 -4.23
N LEU A 214 13.89 20.32 -5.14
CA LEU A 214 14.16 20.26 -6.58
C LEU A 214 15.05 21.40 -7.06
N ALA A 215 14.86 22.62 -6.55
CA ALA A 215 15.66 23.77 -6.92
C ALA A 215 17.16 23.55 -6.65
N PHE A 216 17.52 22.84 -5.58
CA PHE A 216 18.90 22.48 -5.27
C PHE A 216 19.34 21.16 -5.92
N SER A 217 18.47 20.15 -5.95
CA SER A 217 18.81 18.81 -6.43
C SER A 217 18.91 18.72 -7.94
N ILE A 218 18.12 19.48 -8.72
CA ILE A 218 18.22 19.50 -10.20
C ILE A 218 19.62 19.93 -10.67
N PRO A 219 20.12 21.14 -10.32
CA PRO A 219 21.43 21.58 -10.79
C PRO A 219 22.55 20.73 -10.21
N GLY A 220 22.44 20.29 -8.95
CA GLY A 220 23.43 19.42 -8.32
C GLY A 220 23.52 18.05 -9.00
N ALA A 221 22.38 17.40 -9.26
CA ALA A 221 22.35 16.11 -9.94
C ALA A 221 22.85 16.23 -11.39
N TYR A 222 22.45 17.29 -12.09
CA TYR A 222 22.93 17.56 -13.46
C TYR A 222 24.44 17.76 -13.50
N ALA A 223 24.98 18.55 -12.57
CA ALA A 223 26.42 18.78 -12.47
C ALA A 223 27.18 17.45 -12.30
N VAL A 224 26.72 16.58 -11.42
CA VAL A 224 27.38 15.28 -11.16
C VAL A 224 27.13 14.27 -12.28
N ALA A 225 26.02 14.35 -13.00
CA ALA A 225 25.71 13.45 -14.11
C ALA A 225 26.44 13.82 -15.41
N ARG A 226 26.58 15.12 -15.70
CA ARG A 226 27.06 15.62 -17.01
C ARG A 226 28.42 16.28 -16.98
N LEU A 227 28.76 16.98 -15.89
CA LEU A 227 29.97 17.80 -15.87
C LEU A 227 31.15 16.99 -15.37
N ARG A 228 32.30 17.17 -16.01
CA ARG A 228 33.58 16.62 -15.56
C ARG A 228 34.28 17.69 -14.71
N PHE A 229 34.38 17.45 -13.41
CA PHE A 229 35.09 18.33 -12.49
C PHE A 229 35.89 17.53 -11.47
N ARG A 230 36.93 18.15 -10.91
CA ARG A 230 37.83 17.47 -9.96
C ARG A 230 37.08 17.16 -8.67
N GLY A 231 37.03 15.88 -8.28
CA GLY A 231 36.30 15.42 -7.10
C GLY A 231 34.85 14.95 -7.34
N GLN A 232 34.38 14.90 -8.59
CA GLN A 232 33.03 14.43 -8.97
C GLN A 232 32.66 13.08 -8.34
N ALA A 233 33.57 12.09 -8.36
CA ALA A 233 33.33 10.78 -7.77
C ALA A 233 33.20 10.84 -6.24
N ALA A 234 34.00 11.68 -5.58
CA ALA A 234 33.91 11.88 -4.13
C ALA A 234 32.58 12.55 -3.75
N PHE A 235 32.18 13.61 -4.48
CA PHE A 235 30.90 14.29 -4.28
C PHE A 235 29.71 13.35 -4.52
N SER A 236 29.75 12.54 -5.58
CA SER A 236 28.71 11.52 -5.84
C SER A 236 28.58 10.52 -4.69
N ARG A 237 29.70 10.09 -4.08
CA ARG A 237 29.68 9.17 -2.93
C ARG A 237 29.24 9.85 -1.65
N SER A 238 29.61 11.12 -1.45
CA SER A 238 29.22 11.87 -0.24
C SER A 238 27.71 12.10 -0.15
N ILE A 239 27.01 12.27 -1.29
CA ILE A 239 25.54 12.36 -1.30
C ILE A 239 24.91 11.14 -0.60
N LEU A 240 25.38 9.94 -0.96
CA LEU A 240 24.88 8.70 -0.36
C LEU A 240 25.29 8.58 1.11
N MET A 241 26.53 8.93 1.45
CA MET A 241 27.00 8.90 2.84
C MET A 241 26.20 9.83 3.75
N ILE A 242 25.87 11.04 3.29
CA ILE A 242 25.04 12.00 4.03
C ILE A 242 23.63 11.44 4.23
N TYR A 243 23.04 10.82 3.20
CA TYR A 243 21.71 10.21 3.31
C TYR A 243 21.65 9.06 4.32
N MET A 244 22.75 8.33 4.51
CA MET A 244 22.83 7.22 5.48
C MET A 244 22.92 7.69 6.93
N VAL A 245 23.18 8.98 7.20
CA VAL A 245 23.24 9.50 8.56
C VAL A 245 21.83 9.55 9.16
N PRO A 246 21.55 8.86 10.27
CA PRO A 246 20.24 8.89 10.89
C PRO A 246 19.94 10.29 11.44
N MET A 247 18.84 10.90 10.99
CA MET A 247 18.48 12.27 11.37
C MET A 247 18.30 12.45 12.88
N ILE A 248 17.92 11.38 13.60
CA ILE A 248 17.77 11.39 15.05
C ILE A 248 19.05 11.74 15.81
N VAL A 249 20.23 11.43 15.24
CA VAL A 249 21.53 11.78 15.85
C VAL A 249 21.75 13.29 15.82
N LEU A 250 21.23 13.98 14.81
CA LEU A 250 21.35 15.42 14.64
C LEU A 250 20.24 16.21 15.35
N ALA A 251 19.29 15.50 15.97
CA ALA A 251 18.09 16.10 16.50
C ALA A 251 18.38 17.11 17.63
N LEU A 252 19.21 16.75 18.62
CA LEU A 252 19.58 17.65 19.71
C LEU A 252 20.37 18.88 19.22
N PRO A 253 21.43 18.75 18.39
CA PRO A 253 22.10 19.91 17.79
C PRO A 253 21.15 20.84 17.04
N ILE A 254 20.23 20.30 16.23
CA ILE A 254 19.25 21.09 15.48
C ILE A 254 18.32 21.84 16.43
N TYR A 255 17.81 21.17 17.45
CA TYR A 255 16.95 21.79 18.46
C TYR A 255 17.63 22.97 19.15
N ILE A 256 18.89 22.81 19.57
CA ILE A 256 19.67 23.88 20.19
C ILE A 256 19.87 25.04 19.20
N ALA A 257 20.31 24.76 17.98
CA ALA A 257 20.54 25.79 16.96
C ALA A 257 19.27 26.57 16.62
N PHE A 258 18.14 25.89 16.47
CA PHE A 258 16.84 26.51 16.16
C PHE A 258 16.30 27.32 17.33
N SER A 259 16.57 26.89 18.56
CA SER A 259 16.21 27.65 19.76
C SER A 259 17.04 28.94 19.87
N LEU A 260 18.35 28.87 19.61
CA LEU A 260 19.24 30.04 19.67
C LEU A 260 18.96 31.07 18.57
N THR A 261 18.52 30.62 17.40
CA THR A 261 18.23 31.49 16.24
C THR A 261 16.78 32.00 16.19
N GLY A 262 15.93 31.58 17.13
CA GLY A 262 14.51 31.95 17.14
C GLY A 262 13.68 31.26 16.04
N LEU A 263 14.21 30.21 15.41
CA LEU A 263 13.54 29.43 14.37
C LEU A 263 12.65 28.31 14.92
N ARG A 264 12.82 27.97 16.21
CA ARG A 264 11.91 27.06 16.91
C ARG A 264 10.50 27.63 16.95
N ASN A 265 9.51 26.75 16.87
CA ASN A 265 8.09 27.05 16.88
C ASN A 265 7.67 28.00 15.74
N SER A 266 8.28 27.82 14.56
CA SER A 266 8.01 28.60 13.34
C SER A 266 7.89 27.70 12.11
N ILE A 267 6.95 28.05 11.21
CA ILE A 267 6.78 27.34 9.92
C ILE A 267 8.00 27.54 9.02
N LEU A 268 8.60 28.74 9.06
CA LEU A 268 9.84 29.03 8.33
C LEU A 268 10.97 28.07 8.73
N GLY A 269 11.14 27.82 10.04
CA GLY A 269 12.10 26.84 10.53
C GLY A 269 11.88 25.46 9.93
N ILE A 270 10.63 24.98 9.91
CA ILE A 270 10.28 23.68 9.33
C ILE A 270 10.59 23.63 7.82
N VAL A 271 10.18 24.66 7.07
CA VAL A 271 10.43 24.75 5.62
C VAL A 271 11.92 24.80 5.30
N MET A 272 12.77 25.31 6.19
CA MET A 272 14.22 25.31 6.01
C MET A 272 14.87 23.95 6.32
N ILE A 273 14.39 23.22 7.32
CA ILE A 273 15.04 21.97 7.77
C ILE A 273 14.57 20.75 6.97
N TYR A 274 13.33 20.71 6.48
CA TYR A 274 12.81 19.58 5.70
C TYR A 274 13.54 19.33 4.38
N PRO A 275 13.97 20.35 3.60
CA PRO A 275 14.81 20.14 2.44
C PRO A 275 16.15 19.47 2.76
N VAL A 276 16.72 19.70 3.95
CA VAL A 276 18.01 19.09 4.34
C VAL A 276 17.92 17.55 4.36
N THR A 277 16.77 16.99 4.73
CA THR A 277 16.57 15.52 4.75
C THR A 277 16.22 14.96 3.38
N THR A 278 15.69 15.78 2.46
CA THR A 278 15.16 15.32 1.17
C THR A 278 16.08 15.61 -0.02
N ILE A 279 16.97 16.62 0.08
CA ILE A 279 17.97 16.95 -0.95
C ILE A 279 18.89 15.78 -1.28
N PRO A 280 19.48 15.03 -0.31
CA PRO A 280 20.39 13.93 -0.63
C PRO A 280 19.73 12.83 -1.46
N VAL A 281 18.50 12.45 -1.12
CA VAL A 281 17.78 11.40 -1.86
C VAL A 281 17.31 11.90 -3.23
N ALA A 282 16.83 13.14 -3.33
CA ALA A 282 16.46 13.73 -4.61
C ALA A 282 17.68 13.88 -5.54
N LEU A 283 18.84 14.28 -5.01
CA LEU A 283 20.12 14.31 -5.76
C LEU A 283 20.47 12.93 -6.28
N TYR A 284 20.44 11.91 -5.42
CA TYR A 284 20.77 10.53 -5.79
C TYR A 284 19.85 9.99 -6.89
N MET A 285 18.53 10.17 -6.75
CA MET A 285 17.54 9.69 -7.73
C MET A 285 17.68 10.42 -9.07
N LEU A 286 17.76 11.75 -9.06
CA LEU A 286 17.89 12.55 -10.29
C LEU A 286 19.24 12.30 -10.99
N GLN A 287 20.31 12.10 -10.23
CA GLN A 287 21.62 11.77 -10.79
C GLN A 287 21.57 10.45 -11.56
N GLY A 288 20.94 9.42 -11.00
CA GLY A 288 20.76 8.13 -11.67
C GLY A 288 19.98 8.27 -12.97
N TYR A 289 18.91 9.06 -12.97
CA TYR A 289 18.09 9.29 -14.15
C TYR A 289 18.80 10.12 -15.22
N PHE A 290 19.39 11.27 -14.87
CA PHE A 290 20.08 12.12 -15.83
C PHE A 290 21.22 11.39 -16.53
N ARG A 291 21.93 10.48 -15.84
CA ARG A 291 22.96 9.64 -16.48
C ARG A 291 22.40 8.72 -17.58
N GLY A 292 21.16 8.29 -17.47
CA GLY A 292 20.50 7.43 -18.45
C GLY A 292 19.98 8.16 -19.69
N LEU A 293 19.90 9.50 -19.65
CA LEU A 293 19.47 10.29 -20.80
C LEU A 293 20.60 10.36 -21.85
N PRO A 294 20.31 10.22 -23.16
CA PRO A 294 21.28 10.38 -24.24
C PRO A 294 21.96 11.75 -24.18
N ALA A 295 23.29 11.77 -24.11
CA ALA A 295 24.05 13.02 -24.00
C ALA A 295 24.01 13.82 -25.32
N GLU A 296 23.82 13.14 -26.44
CA GLU A 296 23.83 13.68 -27.80
C GLU A 296 22.72 14.72 -28.00
N ILE A 297 21.57 14.55 -27.34
CA ILE A 297 20.45 15.51 -27.42
C ILE A 297 20.81 16.83 -26.73
N GLU A 298 21.50 16.76 -25.59
CA GLU A 298 21.97 17.93 -24.86
C GLU A 298 23.13 18.63 -25.60
N GLU A 299 24.04 17.85 -26.20
CA GLU A 299 25.12 18.36 -27.04
C GLU A 299 24.60 19.07 -28.28
N ALA A 300 23.58 18.53 -28.96
CA ALA A 300 22.92 19.20 -30.07
C ALA A 300 22.36 20.57 -29.67
N GLY A 301 21.70 20.66 -28.50
CA GLY A 301 21.22 21.93 -27.97
C GLY A 301 22.34 22.94 -27.69
N LEU A 302 23.50 22.49 -27.22
CA LEU A 302 24.68 23.35 -27.05
C LEU A 302 25.23 23.83 -28.41
N MET A 303 25.25 22.96 -29.43
CA MET A 303 25.66 23.32 -30.80
C MET A 303 24.70 24.34 -31.44
N ASP A 304 23.41 24.27 -31.12
CA ASP A 304 22.39 25.25 -31.51
C ASP A 304 22.47 26.59 -30.74
N GLY A 305 23.48 26.75 -29.88
CA GLY A 305 23.75 28.00 -29.16
C GLY A 305 22.97 28.16 -27.85
N LEU A 306 22.31 27.11 -27.35
CA LEU A 306 21.72 27.16 -26.01
C LEU A 306 22.81 27.24 -24.93
N SER A 307 22.59 28.07 -23.91
CA SER A 307 23.40 28.02 -22.70
C SER A 307 23.12 26.71 -21.94
N ARG A 308 24.04 26.26 -21.09
CA ARG A 308 23.83 25.05 -20.27
C ARG A 308 22.58 25.12 -19.40
N LEU A 309 22.28 26.29 -18.83
CA LEU A 309 21.06 26.49 -18.07
C LEU A 309 19.83 26.32 -18.97
N ALA A 310 19.87 26.86 -20.19
CA ALA A 310 18.80 26.67 -21.17
C ALA A 310 18.66 25.21 -21.61
N VAL A 311 19.75 24.43 -21.73
CA VAL A 311 19.69 22.98 -21.98
C VAL A 311 18.99 22.25 -20.84
N ILE A 312 19.32 22.55 -19.58
CA ILE A 312 18.64 21.97 -18.42
C ILE A 312 17.14 22.23 -18.50
N TRP A 313 16.73 23.51 -18.67
CA TRP A 313 15.33 23.89 -18.65
C TRP A 313 14.52 23.43 -19.86
N LYS A 314 15.10 23.47 -21.07
CA LYS A 314 14.38 23.20 -22.32
C LYS A 314 14.51 21.77 -22.82
N ILE A 315 15.54 21.03 -22.41
CA ILE A 315 15.83 19.68 -22.90
C ILE A 315 15.77 18.69 -21.75
N THR A 316 16.68 18.81 -20.76
CA THR A 316 16.81 17.79 -19.72
C THR A 316 15.57 17.67 -18.85
N LEU A 317 14.99 18.79 -18.38
CA LEU A 317 13.80 18.75 -17.51
C LEU A 317 12.55 18.18 -18.21
N PRO A 318 12.18 18.60 -19.44
CA PRO A 318 11.07 17.97 -20.17
C PRO A 318 11.26 16.47 -20.39
N LEU A 319 12.47 16.03 -20.77
CA LEU A 319 12.79 14.60 -20.92
C LEU A 319 12.78 13.84 -19.58
N SER A 320 12.92 14.56 -18.47
CA SER A 320 12.93 14.02 -17.11
C SER A 320 11.61 14.15 -16.38
N LEU A 321 10.53 14.57 -17.05
CA LEU A 321 9.23 14.76 -16.40
C LEU A 321 8.74 13.53 -15.61
N PRO A 322 8.87 12.27 -16.11
CA PRO A 322 8.54 11.08 -15.34
C PRO A 322 9.34 10.93 -14.04
N ALA A 323 10.65 11.22 -14.10
CA ALA A 323 11.54 11.15 -12.95
C ALA A 323 11.29 12.29 -11.96
N LEU A 324 11.07 13.51 -12.46
CA LEU A 324 10.72 14.65 -11.63
C LEU A 324 9.40 14.42 -10.90
N ALA A 325 8.39 13.86 -11.55
CA ALA A 325 7.13 13.48 -10.91
C ALA A 325 7.36 12.46 -9.77
N SER A 326 8.16 11.43 -10.04
CA SER A 326 8.49 10.38 -9.07
C SER A 326 9.27 10.93 -7.86
N VAL A 327 10.29 11.76 -8.11
CA VAL A 327 11.10 12.40 -7.08
C VAL A 327 10.27 13.41 -6.29
N SER A 328 9.42 14.20 -6.95
CA SER A 328 8.52 15.15 -6.27
C SER A 328 7.57 14.44 -5.32
N LEU A 329 6.96 13.33 -5.76
CA LEU A 329 6.09 12.52 -4.92
C LEU A 329 6.85 11.93 -3.74
N TYR A 330 8.06 11.42 -3.97
CA TYR A 330 8.89 10.86 -2.90
C TYR A 330 9.29 11.92 -1.86
N VAL A 331 9.72 13.09 -2.30
CA VAL A 331 10.04 14.23 -1.42
C VAL A 331 8.81 14.71 -0.67
N PHE A 332 7.66 14.82 -1.35
CA PHE A 332 6.40 15.17 -0.72
C PHE A 332 6.03 14.16 0.37
N MET A 333 6.12 12.86 0.09
CA MET A 333 5.82 11.80 1.06
C MET A 333 6.73 11.86 2.29
N ILE A 334 8.03 12.12 2.11
CA ILE A 334 8.95 12.28 3.24
C ILE A 334 8.53 13.48 4.10
N ALA A 335 8.32 14.65 3.48
CA ALA A 335 7.94 15.87 4.19
C ALA A 335 6.57 15.75 4.87
N TRP A 336 5.61 15.12 4.21
CA TRP A 336 4.25 14.91 4.72
C TRP A 336 4.21 13.98 5.93
N ASN A 337 5.05 12.94 5.93
CA ASN A 337 5.16 11.96 7.01
C ASN A 337 6.22 12.31 8.06
N GLU A 338 6.93 13.43 7.91
CA GLU A 338 7.98 13.83 8.84
C GLU A 338 7.34 14.13 10.21
N PHE A 339 7.78 13.40 11.23
CA PHE A 339 7.25 13.49 12.57
C PHE A 339 8.27 14.04 13.58
N LEU A 340 9.54 13.60 13.49
CA LEU A 340 10.53 13.82 14.52
C LEU A 340 10.88 15.31 14.67
N LEU A 341 11.17 15.99 13.55
CA LEU A 341 11.53 17.40 13.56
C LEU A 341 10.32 18.26 13.90
N ALA A 342 9.13 17.92 13.38
CA ALA A 342 7.89 18.60 13.78
C ALA A 342 7.63 18.48 15.28
N PHE A 343 7.79 17.29 15.86
CA PHE A 343 7.61 17.04 17.29
C PHE A 343 8.59 17.82 18.16
N MET A 344 9.83 17.94 17.73
CA MET A 344 10.86 18.65 18.50
C MET A 344 10.83 20.17 18.33
N LEU A 345 10.41 20.67 17.17
CA LEU A 345 10.52 22.09 16.83
C LEU A 345 9.19 22.84 16.96
N LEU A 346 8.03 22.18 16.97
CA LEU A 346 6.73 22.83 17.07
C LEU A 346 6.09 22.59 18.43
N ASP A 347 5.83 23.69 19.15
CA ASP A 347 5.22 23.66 20.48
C ASP A 347 3.78 24.20 20.47
N ASP A 348 3.49 25.19 19.63
CA ASP A 348 2.18 25.82 19.50
C ASP A 348 1.27 25.00 18.59
N PRO A 349 0.11 24.51 19.09
CA PRO A 349 -0.83 23.73 18.31
C PRO A 349 -1.25 24.41 17.02
N SER A 350 -1.38 25.74 16.97
CA SER A 350 -1.79 26.46 15.77
C SER A 350 -0.83 26.31 14.58
N LYS A 351 0.39 25.83 14.82
CA LYS A 351 1.46 25.65 13.82
C LYS A 351 1.78 24.19 13.55
N PHE A 352 1.08 23.25 14.17
CA PHE A 352 1.39 21.82 14.03
C PHE A 352 1.24 21.35 12.59
N THR A 353 2.19 20.52 12.16
CA THR A 353 1.99 19.65 11.00
C THR A 353 1.00 18.55 11.35
N LEU A 354 0.41 17.93 10.34
CA LEU A 354 -0.56 16.86 10.46
C LEU A 354 -0.08 15.69 11.33
N THR A 355 1.14 15.20 11.10
CA THR A 355 1.73 14.11 11.89
C THR A 355 1.89 14.49 13.36
N ARG A 356 2.33 15.73 13.64
CA ARG A 356 2.45 16.26 15.00
C ARG A 356 1.09 16.47 15.67
N GLY A 357 0.10 16.94 14.90
CA GLY A 357 -1.28 17.09 15.33
C GLY A 357 -1.91 15.75 15.71
N ILE A 358 -1.78 14.72 14.85
CA ILE A 358 -2.24 13.35 15.15
C ILE A 358 -1.58 12.82 16.41
N ALA A 359 -0.27 13.02 16.58
CA ALA A 359 0.43 12.58 17.79
C ALA A 359 -0.10 13.27 19.05
N SER A 360 -0.55 14.54 18.97
CA SER A 360 -1.19 15.22 20.10
C SER A 360 -2.56 14.64 20.46
N LEU A 361 -3.21 13.94 19.53
CA LEU A 361 -4.45 13.18 19.79
C LEU A 361 -4.21 11.89 20.56
N ASN A 362 -2.95 11.43 20.68
CA ASN A 362 -2.62 10.23 21.44
C ASN A 362 -2.44 10.56 22.93
N SER A 363 -3.48 11.14 23.55
CA SER A 363 -3.53 11.41 24.99
C SER A 363 -4.56 10.50 25.67
N SER A 364 -4.41 10.27 26.97
CA SER A 364 -5.36 9.47 27.75
C SER A 364 -6.78 10.03 27.76
N GLU A 365 -6.93 11.31 27.44
CA GLU A 365 -8.20 12.04 27.44
C GLU A 365 -8.88 12.03 26.08
N ILE A 366 -8.15 11.73 25.00
CA ILE A 366 -8.68 11.78 23.64
C ILE A 366 -9.12 10.37 23.21
N PRO A 367 -10.39 10.21 22.84
CA PRO A 367 -10.90 8.95 22.34
C PRO A 367 -10.15 8.43 21.10
N ARG A 368 -9.93 7.10 21.03
CA ARG A 368 -9.11 6.47 19.97
C ARG A 368 -9.67 6.64 18.57
N GLN A 369 -10.98 6.82 18.44
CA GLN A 369 -11.61 7.04 17.14
C GLN A 369 -11.13 8.33 16.46
N HIS A 370 -10.77 9.38 17.20
CA HIS A 370 -10.24 10.61 16.60
C HIS A 370 -8.83 10.42 16.05
N LEU A 371 -7.99 9.68 16.76
CA LEU A 371 -6.66 9.31 16.29
C LEU A 371 -6.75 8.52 14.98
N MET A 372 -7.65 7.54 14.92
CA MET A 372 -7.87 6.74 13.70
C MET A 372 -8.48 7.57 12.56
N ALA A 373 -9.44 8.46 12.84
CA ALA A 373 -9.98 9.38 11.84
C ALA A 373 -8.89 10.31 11.27
N GLY A 374 -8.01 10.82 12.13
CA GLY A 374 -6.85 11.60 11.72
C GLY A 374 -5.89 10.80 10.83
N ALA A 375 -5.63 9.53 11.16
CA ALA A 375 -4.79 8.64 10.35
C ALA A 375 -5.41 8.35 8.95
N VAL A 376 -6.73 8.17 8.88
CA VAL A 376 -7.45 8.05 7.59
C VAL A 376 -7.26 9.31 6.76
N ILE A 377 -7.53 10.49 7.34
CA ILE A 377 -7.38 11.77 6.64
C ILE A 377 -5.93 11.96 6.17
N ALA A 378 -4.93 11.60 6.97
CA ALA A 378 -3.52 11.74 6.60
C ALA A 378 -3.10 10.86 5.42
N THR A 379 -3.78 9.73 5.23
CA THR A 379 -3.48 8.79 4.14
C THR A 379 -4.05 9.24 2.80
N VAL A 380 -5.22 9.90 2.81
CA VAL A 380 -5.96 10.27 1.59
C VAL A 380 -5.15 11.14 0.63
N PRO A 381 -4.49 12.26 1.04
CA PRO A 381 -3.73 13.10 0.12
C PRO A 381 -2.60 12.37 -0.59
N ILE A 382 -1.91 11.46 0.11
CA ILE A 382 -0.84 10.66 -0.50
C ILE A 382 -1.41 9.73 -1.57
N MET A 383 -2.53 9.06 -1.28
CA MET A 383 -3.19 8.18 -2.27
C MET A 383 -3.65 8.96 -3.50
N VAL A 384 -4.25 10.13 -3.31
CA VAL A 384 -4.72 10.99 -4.41
C VAL A 384 -3.54 11.44 -5.28
N LEU A 385 -2.44 11.88 -4.66
CA LEU A 385 -1.24 12.29 -5.39
C LEU A 385 -0.60 11.10 -6.13
N PHE A 386 -0.50 9.95 -5.48
CA PHE A 386 0.04 8.73 -6.10
C PHE A 386 -0.77 8.34 -7.33
N LEU A 387 -2.09 8.18 -7.22
CA LEU A 387 -2.97 7.81 -8.33
C LEU A 387 -2.95 8.86 -9.46
N GLY A 388 -2.89 10.15 -9.11
CA GLY A 388 -2.76 11.23 -10.09
C GLY A 388 -1.43 11.24 -10.84
N LEU A 389 -0.34 10.82 -10.19
CA LEU A 389 1.02 10.81 -10.73
C LEU A 389 1.43 9.47 -11.36
N GLU A 390 0.74 8.37 -11.06
CA GLU A 390 1.02 7.01 -11.55
C GLU A 390 1.18 6.96 -13.08
N ARG A 391 0.33 7.70 -13.82
CA ARG A 391 0.39 7.80 -15.29
C ARG A 391 1.71 8.38 -15.83
N PHE A 392 2.40 9.19 -15.04
CA PHE A 392 3.70 9.75 -15.42
C PHE A 392 4.83 8.78 -15.10
N MET A 393 4.71 8.02 -14.02
CA MET A 393 5.70 7.02 -13.58
C MET A 393 5.76 5.82 -14.55
N THR A 394 4.61 5.35 -15.02
CA THR A 394 4.50 4.18 -15.92
C THR A 394 5.05 4.44 -17.33
N LYS A 395 4.92 5.67 -17.85
CA LYS A 395 5.44 6.05 -19.18
C LYS A 395 6.98 6.15 -19.22
N GLY A 396 7.63 6.47 -18.11
CA GLY A 396 9.09 6.56 -18.02
C GLY A 396 9.80 5.20 -18.14
N LEU A 397 9.18 4.13 -17.63
CA LEU A 397 9.72 2.76 -17.69
C LEU A 397 9.72 2.19 -19.12
N THR A 398 8.80 2.64 -19.98
CA THR A 398 8.68 2.15 -21.36
C THR A 398 9.58 2.90 -22.36
N ALA A 399 10.01 4.11 -22.05
CA ALA A 399 10.79 4.95 -22.96
C ALA A 399 12.29 4.59 -23.02
N GLY A 400 12.83 3.93 -21.98
CA GLY A 400 14.21 3.46 -21.92
C GLY A 400 14.44 2.04 -22.46
N SER A 401 13.38 1.34 -22.87
CA SER A 401 13.48 -0.02 -23.44
C SER A 401 13.62 0.01 -24.97
N VAL A 402 14.29 1.04 -25.50
CA VAL A 402 14.71 1.03 -26.91
C VAL A 402 15.79 -0.04 -27.04
N LYS A 403 15.42 -1.10 -27.78
CA LYS A 403 16.22 -2.24 -28.21
C LYS A 403 17.71 -1.90 -28.38
N GLY A 404 18.55 -2.54 -27.57
CA GLY A 404 19.88 -2.98 -27.98
C GLY A 404 19.78 -4.35 -28.64
#